data_AF-A0A6J6N726-F1
#
_entry.id   AF-A0A6J6N726-F1
#
_cell.length_a   1.000
_cell.length_b   1.000
_cell.length_c   1.000
_cell.angle_alpha   90.00
_cell.angle_beta   90.00
_cell.angle_gamma   90.00
#
_symmetry.space_group_name_H-M   'P 1'
#
loop_
_entity.id
_entity.type
_entity.pdbx_description
1 polymer ?
#
loop_
_entity_poly.entity_id
_entity_poly.type
_entity_poly.pdbx_seq_one_letter_code
_entity_poly.pdbx_strand_id
1 'polypeptide(L)'
;MDGTKGYWLVVPASTVNGEIFMAVGFISDLNSAKIALGQAQLLYVAQAFLPIAGRYLPSEAPEPALETNLYPTMSVAQLINLNQSELPAYAGFLAVTKSNAYTKLPGVEPITIGLAKSDSQLNWLSAFYAIEWTVFAGFAVFMWWRLLADAYRKQQEALLDSAQ
;
A
#
# COMPACT_ATOMS: atom_id res chain seq x y z
N MET A 1 8.15 4.33 -13.32
CA MET A 1 6.78 3.85 -13.58
C MET A 1 6.88 2.59 -14.43
N ASP A 2 6.19 1.49 -14.07
CA ASP A 2 6.20 0.21 -14.81
C ASP A 2 7.58 -0.39 -15.12
N GLY A 3 8.51 -0.31 -14.16
CA GLY A 3 9.89 -0.82 -14.30
C GLY A 3 10.91 0.23 -14.78
N THR A 4 10.44 1.37 -15.29
CA THR A 4 11.29 2.50 -15.67
C THR A 4 11.69 3.32 -14.45
N LYS A 5 13.00 3.49 -14.22
CA LYS A 5 13.53 4.41 -13.20
C LYS A 5 13.27 5.86 -13.61
N GLY A 6 13.07 6.74 -12.63
CA GLY A 6 12.84 8.17 -12.87
C GLY A 6 12.61 8.91 -11.57
N TYR A 7 12.06 10.11 -11.68
CA TYR A 7 11.94 11.09 -10.62
C TYR A 7 10.47 11.43 -10.39
N TRP A 8 10.11 11.63 -9.12
CA TRP A 8 8.83 12.23 -8.76
C TRP A 8 9.01 13.73 -8.59
N LEU A 9 8.15 14.50 -9.25
CA LEU A 9 8.01 15.92 -9.00
C LEU A 9 7.17 16.08 -7.72
N VAL A 10 7.76 16.69 -6.70
CA VAL A 10 7.14 16.87 -5.39
C VAL A 10 6.90 18.35 -5.12
N VAL A 11 5.70 18.69 -4.66
CA VAL A 11 5.33 20.05 -4.27
C VAL A 11 4.66 20.04 -2.88
N PRO A 12 4.89 21.06 -2.05
CA PRO A 12 4.10 21.26 -0.84
C PRO A 12 2.67 21.71 -1.21
N ALA A 13 1.73 21.51 -0.30
CA ALA A 13 0.39 22.08 -0.37
C ALA A 13 -0.19 22.25 1.04
N SER A 14 -1.09 23.22 1.19
CA SER A 14 -1.76 23.49 2.46
C SER A 14 -3.21 23.02 2.42
N THR A 15 -3.65 22.44 3.52
CA THR A 15 -5.05 22.11 3.80
C THR A 15 -5.53 22.94 5.00
N VAL A 16 -6.83 22.88 5.29
CA VAL A 16 -7.40 23.52 6.49
C VAL A 16 -6.80 23.00 7.81
N ASN A 17 -6.23 21.79 7.82
CA ASN A 17 -5.73 21.13 9.03
C ASN A 17 -4.19 21.04 9.09
N GLY A 18 -3.47 21.47 8.06
CA GLY A 18 -2.03 21.27 8.00
C GLY A 18 -1.46 21.21 6.59
N GLU A 19 -0.14 21.05 6.52
CA GLU A 19 0.63 20.91 5.27
C GLU A 19 0.73 19.45 4.83
N ILE A 20 0.55 19.21 3.53
CA ILE A 20 0.76 17.92 2.89
C ILE A 20 1.75 18.05 1.73
N PHE A 21 2.65 17.08 1.60
CA PHE A 21 3.50 16.97 0.41
C PHE A 21 2.81 16.11 -0.64
N MET A 22 2.92 16.53 -1.91
CA MET A 22 2.27 15.86 -3.02
C MET A 22 3.29 15.48 -4.09
N ALA A 23 3.34 14.20 -4.45
CA ALA A 23 3.98 13.76 -5.68
C ALA A 23 2.98 13.99 -6.83
N VAL A 24 3.29 14.93 -7.73
CA VAL A 24 2.34 15.45 -8.73
C VAL A 24 2.61 14.95 -10.15
N GLY A 25 3.75 14.32 -10.38
CA GLY A 25 4.07 13.74 -11.68
C GLY A 25 5.35 12.89 -11.64
N PHE A 26 5.50 12.04 -12.65
CA PHE A 26 6.68 11.21 -12.91
C PHE A 26 7.44 11.76 -14.12
N ILE A 27 8.77 11.75 -14.03
CA ILE A 27 9.66 12.26 -15.07
C ILE A 27 10.81 11.28 -15.22
N SER A 28 11.06 10.76 -16.41
CA SER A 28 12.10 9.73 -16.64
C SER A 28 13.52 10.29 -16.67
N ASP A 29 13.69 11.54 -17.11
CA ASP A 29 14.98 12.20 -17.30
C ASP A 29 15.26 13.28 -16.23
N LEU A 30 16.51 13.31 -15.73
CA LEU A 30 16.89 14.23 -14.65
C LEU A 30 16.90 15.70 -15.09
N ASN A 31 17.35 15.99 -16.32
CA ASN A 31 17.40 17.37 -16.80
C ASN A 31 15.98 17.93 -16.98
N SER A 32 15.10 17.11 -17.54
CA SER A 32 13.67 17.40 -17.65
C SER A 32 13.03 17.60 -16.27
N ALA A 33 13.41 16.78 -15.28
CA ALA A 33 12.93 16.92 -13.90
C ALA A 33 13.35 18.24 -13.25
N LYS A 34 14.61 18.67 -13.46
CA LYS A 34 15.11 19.96 -12.96
C LYS A 34 14.40 21.15 -13.61
N ILE A 35 14.13 21.08 -14.92
CA ILE A 35 13.35 22.11 -15.64
C ILE A 35 11.92 22.17 -15.11
N ALA A 36 11.27 21.01 -14.97
CA ALA A 36 9.91 20.91 -14.46
C ALA A 36 9.79 21.43 -13.01
N LEU A 37 10.79 21.17 -12.16
CA LEU A 37 10.84 21.70 -10.79
C LEU A 37 10.81 23.24 -10.78
N GLY A 38 11.62 23.89 -11.62
CA GLY A 38 11.62 25.35 -11.74
C GLY A 38 10.28 25.92 -12.23
N GLN A 39 9.62 25.24 -13.17
CA GLN A 39 8.30 25.63 -13.67
C GLN A 39 7.19 25.38 -12.64
N ALA A 40 7.28 24.29 -11.88
CA ALA A 40 6.31 23.91 -10.85
C ALA A 40 6.25 24.94 -9.71
N GLN A 41 7.39 25.51 -9.33
CA GLN A 41 7.45 26.58 -8.31
C GLN A 41 6.61 27.80 -8.72
N LEU A 42 6.56 28.13 -10.01
CA LEU A 42 5.73 29.23 -10.53
C LEU A 42 4.24 28.87 -10.52
N LEU A 43 3.89 27.61 -10.82
CA LEU A 43 2.51 27.12 -10.81
C LEU A 43 1.94 26.94 -9.40
N TYR A 44 2.78 26.67 -8.41
CA TYR A 44 2.35 26.50 -7.02
C TYR A 44 1.60 27.74 -6.50
N VAL A 45 2.08 28.94 -6.85
CA VAL A 45 1.48 30.22 -6.47
C VAL A 45 0.06 30.40 -7.04
N ALA A 46 -0.26 29.76 -8.17
CA ALA A 46 -1.52 29.95 -8.88
C ALA A 46 -2.62 28.93 -8.53
N GLN A 47 -2.32 27.87 -7.76
CA GLN A 47 -3.13 26.64 -7.73
C GLN A 47 -4.20 26.54 -6.63
N ALA A 48 -4.55 27.63 -5.95
CA ALA A 48 -5.34 27.60 -4.72
C ALA A 48 -6.80 27.06 -4.80
N PHE A 49 -7.30 26.55 -5.95
CA PHE A 49 -8.73 26.22 -6.11
C PHE A 49 -9.09 24.98 -6.94
N LEU A 50 -8.14 24.10 -7.29
CA LEU A 50 -8.48 22.88 -8.06
C LEU A 50 -8.59 21.64 -7.16
N PRO A 51 -9.64 20.82 -7.30
CA PRO A 51 -9.74 19.56 -6.58
C PRO A 51 -8.63 18.61 -7.02
N ILE A 52 -7.80 18.16 -6.06
CA ILE A 52 -6.73 17.18 -6.29
C ILE A 52 -7.19 15.83 -5.74
N ALA A 53 -7.08 14.79 -6.56
CA ALA A 53 -7.33 13.42 -6.16
C ALA A 53 -6.07 12.59 -6.32
N GLY A 54 -5.73 11.83 -5.28
CA GLY A 54 -4.54 10.99 -5.26
C GLY A 54 -4.65 9.88 -4.24
N ARG A 55 -3.61 9.05 -4.16
CA ARG A 55 -3.49 7.99 -3.15
C ARG A 55 -2.61 8.51 -2.01
N TYR A 56 -3.11 8.43 -0.80
CA TYR A 56 -2.32 8.72 0.40
C TYR A 56 -1.37 7.56 0.67
N LEU A 57 -0.09 7.86 0.85
CA LEU A 57 0.98 6.89 1.05
C LEU A 57 1.77 7.25 2.33
N PRO A 58 2.29 6.23 3.04
CA PRO A 58 3.11 6.45 4.23
C PRO A 58 4.44 7.13 3.85
N SER A 59 5.00 7.93 4.77
CA SER A 59 6.36 8.46 4.60
C SER A 59 7.39 7.34 4.56
N GLU A 60 8.41 7.51 3.73
CA GLU A 60 9.59 6.67 3.72
C GLU A 60 10.63 7.15 4.75
N ALA A 61 11.56 6.26 5.10
CA ALA A 61 12.70 6.60 5.95
C ALA A 61 13.59 7.63 5.22
N PRO A 62 14.16 8.62 5.94
CA PRO A 62 15.01 9.61 5.31
C PRO A 62 16.35 9.00 4.88
N GLU A 63 16.77 9.34 3.67
CA GLU A 63 18.09 9.06 3.15
C GLU A 63 18.84 10.37 2.82
N PRO A 64 20.19 10.34 2.75
CA PRO A 64 20.97 11.51 2.37
C PRO A 64 20.54 12.06 1.00
N ALA A 65 20.42 13.39 0.91
CA ALA A 65 20.13 14.05 -0.36
C ALA A 65 21.24 13.74 -1.38
N LEU A 66 20.85 13.45 -2.62
CA LEU A 66 21.81 13.24 -3.71
C LEU A 66 22.36 14.57 -4.20
N GLU A 67 21.49 15.57 -4.32
CA GLU A 67 21.80 16.96 -4.69
C GLU A 67 20.77 17.90 -4.04
N THR A 68 20.95 19.22 -4.19
CA THR A 68 19.94 20.19 -3.78
C THR A 68 18.60 19.90 -4.46
N ASN A 69 17.53 19.75 -3.67
CA ASN A 69 16.19 19.39 -4.12
C ASN A 69 16.08 18.02 -4.82
N LEU A 70 17.04 17.11 -4.61
CA LEU A 70 17.02 15.75 -5.15
C LEU A 70 17.23 14.72 -4.05
N TYR A 71 16.19 13.93 -3.80
CA TYR A 71 16.15 12.95 -2.72
C TYR A 71 15.83 11.56 -3.27
N PRO A 72 16.47 10.49 -2.76
CA PRO A 72 16.20 9.13 -3.21
C PRO A 72 14.93 8.54 -2.60
N THR A 73 14.47 9.08 -1.47
CA THR A 73 13.30 8.61 -0.72
C THR A 73 12.27 9.71 -0.51
N MET A 74 10.99 9.36 -0.47
CA MET A 74 9.89 10.27 -0.15
C MET A 74 9.68 10.38 1.37
N SER A 75 10.59 11.08 2.05
CA SER A 75 10.54 11.25 3.51
C SER A 75 9.92 12.58 3.92
N VAL A 76 8.72 12.53 4.50
CA VAL A 76 8.03 13.74 5.00
C VAL A 76 8.85 14.43 6.08
N ALA A 77 9.46 13.67 7.00
CA ALA A 77 10.32 14.21 8.05
C ALA A 77 11.53 14.99 7.53
N GLN A 78 12.00 14.68 6.32
CA GLN A 78 13.06 15.44 5.65
C GLN A 78 12.49 16.69 4.95
N LEU A 79 11.36 16.54 4.24
CA LEU A 79 10.74 17.62 3.47
C LEU A 79 10.19 18.77 4.35
N ILE A 80 9.69 18.48 5.56
CA ILE A 80 9.22 19.51 6.50
C ILE A 80 10.31 20.53 6.85
N ASN A 81 11.57 20.09 6.91
CA ASN A 81 12.70 20.98 7.22
C ASN A 81 13.04 21.92 6.05
N LEU A 82 12.58 21.60 4.84
CA LEU A 82 12.85 22.38 3.63
C LEU A 82 11.77 23.45 3.39
N ASN A 83 10.51 23.13 3.63
CA ASN A 83 9.41 24.04 3.33
C ASN A 83 9.22 25.14 4.40
N GLN A 84 9.83 24.99 5.60
CA GLN A 84 9.80 25.97 6.69
C GLN A 84 8.39 26.50 7.04
N SER A 85 7.38 25.64 6.87
CA SER A 85 6.00 25.95 7.20
C SER A 85 5.77 25.86 8.71
N GLU A 86 4.95 26.75 9.27
CA GLU A 86 4.51 26.69 10.66
C GLU A 86 3.30 25.75 10.86
N LEU A 87 2.73 25.23 9.77
CA LEU A 87 1.59 24.32 9.84
C LEU A 87 2.02 22.91 10.27
N PRO A 88 1.19 22.18 11.04
CA PRO A 88 1.45 20.78 11.30
C PRO A 88 1.44 19.99 9.98
N ALA A 89 2.41 19.09 9.80
CA ALA A 89 2.51 18.27 8.59
C ALA A 89 1.76 16.94 8.76
N TYR A 90 1.10 16.46 7.71
CA TYR A 90 0.59 15.09 7.68
C TYR A 90 1.75 14.09 7.72
N ALA A 91 1.57 12.94 8.39
CA ALA A 91 2.63 11.93 8.53
C ALA A 91 3.00 11.21 7.21
N GLY A 92 2.17 11.35 6.17
CA GLY A 92 2.35 10.76 4.87
C GLY A 92 2.21 11.80 3.76
N PHE A 93 2.25 11.33 2.52
CA PHE A 93 2.21 12.19 1.34
C PHE A 93 1.13 11.72 0.38
N LEU A 94 0.70 12.62 -0.52
CA LEU A 94 -0.30 12.33 -1.54
C LEU A 94 0.38 12.08 -2.89
N ALA A 95 0.18 10.91 -3.48
CA ALA A 95 0.56 10.67 -4.85
C ALA A 95 -0.62 10.94 -5.78
N VAL A 96 -0.52 11.98 -6.61
CA VAL A 96 -1.59 12.44 -7.50
C VAL A 96 -1.58 11.56 -8.76
N THR A 97 -2.60 10.72 -8.88
CA THR A 97 -2.68 9.70 -9.94
C THR A 97 -3.47 10.13 -11.17
N LYS A 98 -4.28 11.19 -11.04
CA LYS A 98 -4.99 11.80 -12.16
C LYS A 98 -4.18 12.95 -12.76
N SER A 99 -4.44 13.25 -14.03
CA SER A 99 -3.91 14.45 -14.68
C SER A 99 -4.26 15.70 -13.87
N ASN A 100 -3.26 16.56 -13.69
CA ASN A 100 -3.32 17.78 -12.89
C ASN A 100 -2.58 18.92 -13.63
N ALA A 101 -2.49 20.11 -13.02
CA ALA A 101 -1.82 21.25 -13.64
C ALA A 101 -0.34 20.99 -13.99
N TYR A 102 0.36 20.20 -13.17
CA TYR A 102 1.77 19.86 -13.37
C TYR A 102 1.97 18.86 -14.50
N THR A 103 1.03 17.94 -14.75
CA THR A 103 1.09 17.01 -15.90
C THR A 103 0.91 17.70 -17.26
N LYS A 104 0.65 19.01 -17.28
CA LYS A 104 0.68 19.83 -18.51
C LYS A 104 2.08 20.36 -18.83
N LEU A 105 3.02 20.27 -17.88
CA LEU A 105 4.41 20.64 -18.10
C LEU A 105 5.08 19.61 -19.04
N PRO A 106 5.98 20.05 -19.93
CA PRO A 106 6.70 19.14 -20.82
C PRO A 106 7.45 18.04 -20.04
N GLY A 107 7.25 16.78 -20.44
CA GLY A 107 7.94 15.63 -19.85
C GLY A 107 7.41 15.17 -18.48
N VAL A 108 6.31 15.75 -17.98
CA VAL A 108 5.68 15.34 -16.72
C VAL A 108 4.51 14.41 -16.99
N GLU A 109 4.68 13.15 -16.66
CA GLU A 109 3.66 12.11 -16.81
C GLU A 109 2.82 11.95 -15.53
N PRO A 110 1.53 11.59 -15.62
CA PRO A 110 0.73 11.25 -14.44
C PRO A 110 1.32 10.05 -13.69
N ILE A 111 1.31 10.08 -12.36
CA ILE A 111 1.82 8.97 -11.56
C ILE A 111 0.83 7.80 -11.63
N THR A 112 1.32 6.63 -12.06
CA THR A 112 0.57 5.38 -11.92
C THR A 112 1.13 4.58 -10.77
N ILE A 113 0.32 4.39 -9.74
CA ILE A 113 0.63 3.45 -8.65
C ILE A 113 -0.10 2.17 -8.98
N GLY A 114 0.66 1.12 -9.30
CA GLY A 114 0.07 -0.20 -9.49
C GLY A 114 -0.78 -0.59 -8.29
N LEU A 115 -1.85 -1.36 -8.53
CA LEU A 115 -2.41 -2.20 -7.48
C LEU A 115 -1.23 -2.95 -6.88
N ALA A 116 -1.09 -2.95 -5.55
CA ALA A 116 -0.08 -3.77 -4.90
C ALA A 116 -0.19 -5.14 -5.57
N LYS A 117 0.88 -5.62 -6.21
CA LYS A 117 0.89 -6.96 -6.75
C LYS A 117 0.54 -7.82 -5.55
N SER A 118 -0.72 -8.26 -5.47
CA SER A 118 -1.05 -9.46 -4.75
C SER A 118 -0.20 -10.45 -5.50
N ASP A 119 0.97 -10.75 -4.94
CA ASP A 119 1.68 -11.97 -5.24
C ASP A 119 0.69 -13.07 -4.88
N SER A 120 -0.21 -13.33 -5.83
CA SER A 120 -1.08 -14.49 -5.93
C SER A 120 -0.23 -15.71 -6.29
N GLN A 121 1.03 -15.71 -5.84
CA GLN A 121 1.76 -16.93 -5.60
C GLN A 121 0.91 -17.69 -4.60
N LEU A 122 0.46 -18.86 -5.01
CA LEU A 122 -0.22 -19.83 -4.17
C LEU A 122 0.53 -19.86 -2.83
N ASN A 123 -0.10 -19.38 -1.74
CA ASN A 123 0.56 -19.36 -0.45
C ASN A 123 0.67 -20.81 0.03
N TRP A 124 1.80 -21.43 -0.27
CA TRP A 124 2.06 -22.85 0.02
C TRP A 124 1.91 -23.16 1.52
N LEU A 125 2.09 -22.18 2.40
CA LEU A 125 1.84 -22.33 3.84
C LEU A 125 0.34 -22.48 4.11
N SER A 126 -0.49 -21.62 3.49
CA SER A 126 -1.95 -21.74 3.60
C SER A 126 -2.49 -23.03 2.97
N ALA A 127 -1.89 -23.49 1.86
CA ALA A 127 -2.25 -24.76 1.23
C ALA A 127 -1.92 -25.97 2.12
N PHE A 128 -0.74 -25.98 2.76
CA PHE A 128 -0.37 -27.01 3.73
C PHE A 128 -1.33 -27.03 4.93
N TYR A 129 -1.65 -25.86 5.48
CA TYR A 129 -2.61 -25.72 6.57
C TYR A 129 -3.99 -26.28 6.18
N ALA A 130 -4.49 -25.99 4.98
CA ALA A 130 -5.77 -26.53 4.50
C ALA A 130 -5.79 -28.07 4.43
N ILE A 131 -4.69 -28.68 4.00
CA ILE A 131 -4.54 -30.15 3.97
C ILE A 131 -4.53 -30.70 5.40
N GLU A 132 -3.77 -30.08 6.31
CA GLU A 132 -3.69 -30.48 7.72
C GLU A 132 -5.08 -30.49 8.38
N TRP A 133 -5.86 -29.43 8.20
CA TRP A 133 -7.23 -29.37 8.72
C TRP A 133 -8.16 -30.41 8.12
N THR A 134 -7.98 -30.75 6.84
CA THR A 134 -8.76 -31.81 6.20
C THR A 134 -8.48 -33.16 6.86
N VAL A 135 -7.22 -33.45 7.19
CA VAL A 135 -6.83 -34.68 7.90
C VAL A 135 -7.42 -34.71 9.31
N PHE A 136 -7.32 -33.61 10.06
CA PHE A 136 -7.89 -33.54 11.42
C PHE A 136 -9.41 -33.66 11.42
N ALA A 137 -10.10 -32.98 10.50
CA ALA A 137 -11.55 -33.10 10.35
C ALA A 137 -11.95 -34.54 10.02
N GLY A 138 -11.23 -35.20 9.10
CA GLY A 138 -11.45 -36.60 8.77
C GLY A 138 -11.25 -37.53 9.97
N PHE A 139 -10.18 -37.32 10.75
CA PHE A 139 -9.90 -38.08 11.95
C PHE A 139 -10.99 -37.89 13.02
N ALA A 140 -11.44 -36.65 13.24
CA ALA A 140 -12.50 -36.35 14.21
C ALA A 140 -13.82 -37.03 13.83
N VAL A 141 -14.22 -36.99 12.55
CA VAL A 141 -15.43 -37.67 12.06
C VAL A 141 -15.31 -39.19 12.19
N PHE A 142 -14.15 -39.77 11.85
CA PHE A 142 -13.90 -41.20 12.01
C PHE A 142 -13.99 -41.65 13.47
N MET A 143 -13.35 -40.92 14.37
CA MET A 143 -13.38 -41.21 15.80
C MET A 143 -14.79 -41.09 16.37
N TRP A 144 -15.55 -40.06 15.97
CA TRP A 144 -16.95 -39.90 16.40
C TRP A 144 -17.82 -41.08 15.95
N TRP A 145 -17.72 -41.47 14.68
CA TRP A 145 -18.47 -42.61 14.15
C TRP A 145 -18.10 -43.91 14.87
N ARG A 146 -16.79 -44.14 15.09
CA ARG A 146 -16.30 -45.33 15.79
C ARG A 146 -16.81 -45.38 17.23
N LEU A 147 -16.73 -44.28 17.98
CA LEU A 147 -17.22 -44.20 19.36
C LEU A 147 -18.73 -44.45 19.43
N LEU A 148 -19.49 -43.92 18.46
CA LEU A 148 -20.94 -44.12 18.40
C LEU A 148 -21.29 -45.58 18.10
N ALA A 149 -20.58 -46.21 17.15
CA ALA A 149 -20.75 -47.62 16.84
C ALA A 149 -20.38 -48.53 18.02
N ASP A 150 -19.31 -48.22 18.75
CA ASP A 150 -18.89 -48.95 19.94
C ASP A 150 -19.92 -48.82 21.08
N ALA A 151 -20.50 -47.62 21.28
CA ALA A 151 -21.58 -47.40 22.24
C ALA A 151 -22.85 -48.17 21.87
N TYR A 152 -23.22 -48.19 20.59
CA TYR A 152 -24.38 -48.91 20.08
C TYR A 152 -24.27 -50.43 20.30
N ARG A 153 -23.09 -51.02 20.01
CA ARG A 153 -22.83 -52.45 20.23
C ARG A 153 -22.96 -52.84 21.70
N LYS A 154 -22.38 -52.07 22.62
CA LYS A 154 -22.51 -52.30 24.06
C LYS A 154 -23.95 -52.25 24.55
N GLN A 155 -24.77 -51.35 24.00
CA GLN A 155 -26.18 -51.26 24.35
C GLN A 155 -26.95 -52.51 23.89
N GLN A 156 -26.63 -53.06 22.72
CA GLN A 156 -27.27 -54.29 22.24
C GLN A 156 -26.90 -55.51 23.09
N GLU A 157 -25.63 -55.67 23.47
CA GLU A 157 -25.18 -56.77 24.34
C GLU A 157 -25.90 -56.74 25.70
N ALA A 158 -26.02 -55.57 26.33
CA ALA A 158 -26.71 -55.43 27.62
C ALA A 158 -28.20 -55.78 27.56
N LEU A 159 -28.87 -55.51 26.43
CA LEU A 159 -30.29 -55.85 26.24
C LEU A 159 -30.49 -57.36 26.07
N LEU A 160 -29.57 -58.04 25.39
CA LEU A 160 -29.61 -59.50 25.20
C LEU A 160 -29.38 -60.25 26.52
N ASP A 161 -28.42 -59.82 27.32
CA ASP A 161 -28.16 -60.42 28.65
C ASP A 161 -29.34 -60.20 29.62
N SER A 162 -30.03 -59.06 29.54
CA SER A 162 -31.21 -58.78 30.39
C SER A 162 -32.48 -59.55 30.00
N ALA A 163 -32.50 -60.14 28.80
CA ALA A 163 -33.62 -60.91 28.28
C ALA A 163 -33.49 -62.43 28.54
N GLN A 164 -32.39 -62.87 29.15
CA GLN A 164 -32.14 -64.24 29.63
C GLN A 164 -32.38 -64.37 31.13
#